data_AF-A0A3A0UIM7-F1
#
_entry.id   AF-A0A3A0UIM7-F1
#
_cell.length_a   1.000
_cell.length_b   1.000
_cell.length_c   1.000
_cell.angle_alpha   90.00
_cell.angle_beta   90.00
_cell.angle_gamma   90.00
#
_symmetry.space_group_name_H-M   'P 1'
#
loop_
_entity.id
_entity.type
_entity.pdbx_description
1 polymer ?
#
loop_
_entity_poly.entity_id
_entity_poly.type
_entity_poly.pdbx_seq_one_letter_code
_entity_poly.pdbx_strand_id
1 'polypeptide(L)'
;VYITDEVEKQIESLSELAPLHNPANLMGIRAFRTLLPEIPHVAVFDTSFHQTMPQKSFLYSLPYQYYKDYGIRKYGFHGTSHKYVSQRAADILGKPIEELRLISCHIGNGASIAAIDGGESVDTSMGFTPLAGVTMGTRSGNIDPALI
;
A
#
# COMPACT_ATOMS: atom_id res chain seq x y z
N VAL A 1 6.71 -10.79 4.77
CA VAL A 1 7.32 -12.03 4.23
C VAL A 1 8.77 -12.09 4.70
N TYR A 2 9.32 -13.28 4.98
CA TYR A 2 10.75 -13.41 5.26
C TYR A 2 11.56 -12.98 4.03
N ILE A 3 12.65 -12.25 4.26
CA ILE A 3 13.57 -11.87 3.19
C ILE A 3 14.43 -13.08 2.86
N THR A 4 14.21 -13.63 1.68
CA THR A 4 15.10 -14.58 1.00
C THR A 4 15.72 -13.88 -0.21
N ASP A 5 16.70 -14.50 -0.85
CA ASP A 5 17.30 -13.96 -2.09
C ASP A 5 16.27 -13.82 -3.21
N GLU A 6 15.26 -14.70 -3.23
CA GLU A 6 14.14 -14.61 -4.17
C GLU A 6 13.27 -13.39 -3.88
N VAL A 7 12.90 -13.17 -2.61
CA VAL A 7 12.12 -11.98 -2.22
C VAL A 7 12.90 -10.70 -2.51
N GLU A 8 14.21 -10.69 -2.28
CA GLU A 8 15.05 -9.53 -2.60
C GLU A 8 15.05 -9.20 -4.09
N LYS A 9 15.20 -10.21 -4.96
CA LYS A 9 15.10 -10.04 -6.42
C LYS A 9 13.73 -9.55 -6.87
N GLN A 10 12.66 -10.02 -6.23
CA GLN A 10 11.30 -9.57 -6.52
C GLN A 10 11.08 -8.11 -6.11
N ILE A 11 11.60 -7.68 -4.96
CA ILE A 11 11.55 -6.27 -4.55
C ILE A 11 12.36 -5.42 -5.54
N GLU A 12 13.50 -5.93 -6.00
CA GLU A 12 14.37 -5.27 -6.99
C GLU A 12 13.64 -5.06 -8.32
N SER A 13 12.98 -6.10 -8.87
CA SER A 13 12.22 -5.97 -10.12
C SER A 13 11.03 -5.02 -10.01
N LEU A 14 10.43 -4.87 -8.82
CA LEU A 14 9.36 -3.91 -8.56
C LEU A 14 9.86 -2.47 -8.37
N SER A 15 11.17 -2.23 -8.41
CA SER A 15 11.73 -0.88 -8.22
C SER A 15 11.27 0.09 -9.31
N GLU A 16 10.94 -0.37 -10.51
CA GLU A 16 10.37 0.47 -11.57
C GLU A 16 9.01 1.08 -11.16
N LEU A 17 8.23 0.38 -10.32
CA LEU A 17 6.94 0.88 -9.83
C LEU A 17 7.09 1.88 -8.67
N ALA A 18 8.23 1.85 -7.96
CA ALA A 18 8.50 2.71 -6.82
C ALA A 18 9.98 3.16 -6.78
N PRO A 19 10.45 3.91 -7.81
CA PRO A 19 11.87 4.14 -8.07
C PRO A 19 12.58 4.94 -6.99
N LEU A 20 11.84 5.75 -6.22
CA LEU A 20 12.40 6.53 -5.12
C LEU A 20 12.43 5.79 -3.77
N HIS A 21 11.70 4.67 -3.64
CA HIS A 21 11.51 3.99 -2.35
C HIS A 21 12.18 2.61 -2.33
N ASN A 22 11.85 1.74 -3.31
CA ASN A 22 12.33 0.36 -3.29
C ASN A 22 13.87 0.25 -3.35
N PRO A 23 14.60 1.03 -4.17
CA PRO A 23 16.06 0.97 -4.16
C PRO A 23 16.68 1.35 -2.81
N ALA A 24 16.16 2.39 -2.15
CA ALA A 24 16.61 2.78 -0.82
C ALA A 24 16.30 1.69 0.22
N ASN A 25 15.11 1.10 0.17
CA ASN A 25 14.72 0.01 1.06
C ASN A 25 15.62 -1.24 0.86
N LEU A 26 15.92 -1.59 -0.39
CA LEU A 26 16.83 -2.70 -0.72
C LEU A 26 18.25 -2.46 -0.21
N MET A 27 18.76 -1.24 -0.32
CA MET A 27 20.05 -0.87 0.26
C MET A 27 20.08 -1.15 1.77
N GLY A 28 19.01 -0.78 2.49
CA GLY A 28 18.85 -1.09 3.91
C GLY A 28 18.82 -2.60 4.17
N ILE A 29 17.99 -3.34 3.43
CA ILE A 29 17.88 -4.80 3.54
C ILE A 29 19.26 -5.46 3.37
N ARG A 30 19.98 -5.13 2.29
CA ARG A 30 21.31 -5.69 1.99
C ARG A 30 22.30 -5.39 3.09
N ALA A 31 22.36 -4.14 3.57
CA ALA A 31 23.26 -3.75 4.65
C ALA A 31 23.00 -4.52 5.95
N PHE A 32 21.73 -4.64 6.37
CA PHE A 32 21.37 -5.35 7.59
C PHE A 32 21.53 -6.87 7.46
N ARG A 33 21.32 -7.46 6.27
CA ARG A 33 21.64 -8.87 6.03
C ARG A 33 23.14 -9.16 6.14
N THR A 34 24.01 -8.22 5.74
CA THR A 34 25.46 -8.35 5.93
C THR A 34 25.86 -8.20 7.40
N LEU A 35 25.29 -7.23 8.12
CA LEU A 35 25.65 -6.95 9.51
C LEU A 35 25.07 -7.94 10.51
N LEU A 36 23.90 -8.50 10.23
CA LEU A 36 23.14 -9.39 11.11
C LEU A 36 22.72 -10.66 10.34
N PRO A 37 23.68 -11.51 9.93
CA PRO A 37 23.41 -12.64 9.04
C PRO A 37 22.54 -13.74 9.67
N GLU A 38 22.64 -13.92 11.00
CA GLU A 38 21.89 -14.95 11.73
C GLU A 38 20.47 -14.51 12.14
N ILE A 39 20.12 -13.24 11.94
CA ILE A 39 18.83 -12.70 12.35
C ILE A 39 17.84 -12.81 11.18
N PRO A 40 16.60 -13.29 11.41
CA PRO A 40 15.57 -13.28 10.39
C PRO A 40 15.17 -11.84 10.01
N HIS A 41 15.21 -11.55 8.71
CA HIS A 41 14.75 -10.27 8.15
C HIS A 41 13.35 -10.43 7.54
N VAL A 42 12.49 -9.42 7.68
CA VAL A 42 11.11 -9.46 7.19
C VAL A 42 10.76 -8.19 6.43
N ALA A 43 10.23 -8.32 5.20
CA ALA A 43 9.56 -7.23 4.50
C ALA A 43 8.09 -7.14 4.92
N VAL A 44 7.66 -5.92 5.25
CA VAL A 44 6.26 -5.55 5.46
C VAL A 44 5.90 -4.49 4.42
N PHE A 45 4.90 -4.76 3.60
CA PHE A 45 4.55 -3.91 2.46
C PHE A 45 3.38 -2.99 2.79
N ASP A 46 3.54 -1.71 2.48
CA ASP A 46 2.48 -0.72 2.60
C ASP A 46 1.24 -1.05 1.77
N THR A 47 1.40 -1.82 0.69
CA THR A 47 0.34 -2.20 -0.24
C THR A 47 -0.41 -3.46 0.20
N SER A 48 0.11 -4.22 1.18
CA SER A 48 -0.39 -5.59 1.44
C SER A 48 -1.82 -5.62 1.95
N PHE A 49 -2.18 -4.65 2.80
CA PHE A 49 -3.55 -4.57 3.36
C PHE A 49 -4.60 -4.31 2.29
N HIS A 50 -4.22 -3.62 1.21
CA HIS A 50 -5.12 -3.23 0.14
C HIS A 50 -5.28 -4.31 -0.95
N GLN A 51 -4.58 -5.45 -0.84
CA GLN A 51 -4.69 -6.54 -1.82
C GLN A 51 -6.05 -7.26 -1.78
N THR A 52 -6.88 -7.02 -0.77
CA THR A 52 -8.25 -7.55 -0.68
C THR A 52 -9.29 -6.66 -1.37
N MET A 53 -8.88 -5.54 -1.98
CA MET A 53 -9.74 -4.74 -2.84
C MET A 53 -10.30 -5.59 -3.99
N PRO A 54 -11.61 -5.55 -4.27
CA PRO A 54 -12.20 -6.24 -5.40
C PRO A 54 -11.81 -5.55 -6.73
N GLN A 55 -11.93 -6.29 -7.84
CA GLN A 55 -11.59 -5.79 -9.19
C GLN A 55 -12.26 -4.46 -9.54
N LYS A 56 -13.52 -4.27 -9.11
CA LYS A 56 -14.27 -3.02 -9.29
C LYS A 56 -13.62 -1.79 -8.63
N SER A 57 -12.79 -1.99 -7.60
CA SER A 57 -12.13 -0.92 -6.85
C SER A 57 -10.71 -0.64 -7.35
N PHE A 58 -10.00 -1.69 -7.82
CA PHE A 58 -8.60 -1.52 -8.21
C PHE A 58 -8.34 -1.31 -9.70
N LEU A 59 -9.26 -1.65 -10.59
CA LEU A 59 -9.09 -1.37 -12.01
C LEU A 59 -9.43 0.08 -12.33
N TYR A 60 -8.54 0.74 -13.07
CA TYR A 60 -8.85 1.99 -13.72
C TYR A 60 -9.66 1.75 -15.00
N SER A 61 -10.44 2.75 -15.41
CA SER A 61 -11.12 2.79 -16.70
C SER A 61 -10.15 3.10 -17.85
N LEU A 62 -9.12 2.27 -17.97
CA LEU A 62 -8.07 2.30 -18.99
C LEU A 62 -8.13 1.01 -19.83
N PRO A 63 -7.46 0.94 -21.00
CA PRO A 63 -7.31 -0.30 -21.73
C PRO A 63 -6.84 -1.44 -20.81
N TYR A 64 -7.60 -2.54 -20.78
CA TYR A 64 -7.34 -3.64 -19.83
C TYR A 64 -5.95 -4.28 -19.99
N GLN A 65 -5.36 -4.15 -21.18
CA GLN A 65 -4.00 -4.60 -21.47
C GLN A 65 -2.96 -3.93 -20.55
N TYR A 66 -3.19 -2.68 -20.13
CA TYR A 66 -2.29 -1.98 -19.19
C TYR A 66 -2.22 -2.63 -17.82
N TYR A 67 -3.34 -3.17 -17.34
CA TYR A 67 -3.36 -3.98 -16.14
C TYR A 67 -2.63 -5.31 -16.33
N LYS A 68 -2.87 -6.01 -17.44
CA LYS A 68 -2.28 -7.34 -17.69
C LYS A 68 -0.77 -7.31 -17.87
N ASP A 69 -0.28 -6.36 -18.66
CA ASP A 69 1.13 -6.36 -19.09
C ASP A 69 2.03 -5.60 -18.13
N TYR A 70 1.51 -4.55 -17.50
CA TYR A 70 2.30 -3.62 -16.68
C TYR A 70 1.83 -3.52 -15.24
N GLY A 71 0.78 -4.26 -14.85
CA GLY A 71 0.24 -4.20 -13.50
C GLY A 71 -0.40 -2.85 -13.15
N ILE A 72 -0.82 -2.05 -14.13
CA ILE A 72 -1.44 -0.74 -13.85
C ILE A 72 -2.79 -0.94 -13.14
N ARG A 73 -2.80 -0.67 -11.83
CA ARG A 73 -3.95 -0.79 -10.93
C ARG A 73 -3.84 0.15 -9.75
N LYS A 74 -4.91 0.27 -8.96
CA LYS A 74 -4.83 0.81 -7.61
C LYS A 74 -4.12 -0.20 -6.70
N TYR A 75 -2.98 0.20 -6.14
CA TYR A 75 -2.27 -0.56 -5.12
C TYR A 75 -2.63 -0.09 -3.71
N GLY A 76 -2.72 1.23 -3.52
CA GLY A 76 -2.91 1.83 -2.19
C GLY A 76 -1.66 1.75 -1.32
N PHE A 77 -1.52 2.68 -0.38
CA PHE A 77 -0.38 2.75 0.56
C PHE A 77 -0.88 3.14 1.95
N HIS A 78 0.03 3.19 2.93
CA HIS A 78 -0.30 3.27 4.36
C HIS A 78 -1.14 2.07 4.86
N GLY A 79 -1.09 0.93 4.17
CA GLY A 79 -1.89 -0.24 4.51
C GLY A 79 -1.60 -0.81 5.90
N THR A 80 -0.35 -0.74 6.36
CA THR A 80 0.05 -1.10 7.73
C THR A 80 -0.66 -0.23 8.77
N SER A 81 -0.71 1.09 8.53
CA SER A 81 -1.44 2.03 9.39
C SER A 81 -2.94 1.77 9.36
N HIS A 82 -3.54 1.62 8.17
CA HIS A 82 -4.98 1.38 8.04
C HIS A 82 -5.41 0.07 8.71
N LYS A 83 -4.62 -1.00 8.55
CA LYS A 83 -4.83 -2.28 9.22
C LYS A 83 -4.74 -2.16 10.75
N TYR A 84 -3.73 -1.45 11.24
CA TYR A 84 -3.55 -1.28 12.68
C TYR A 84 -4.72 -0.52 13.31
N VAL A 85 -5.09 0.62 12.73
CA VAL A 85 -6.13 1.47 13.34
C VAL A 85 -7.53 0.87 13.21
N SER A 86 -7.81 0.06 12.18
CA SER A 86 -9.09 -0.66 12.09
C SER A 86 -9.22 -1.71 13.20
N GLN A 87 -8.17 -2.50 13.43
CA GLN A 87 -8.14 -3.46 14.53
C GLN A 87 -8.27 -2.76 15.88
N ARG A 88 -7.51 -1.66 16.08
CA ARG A 88 -7.59 -0.89 17.32
C ARG A 88 -8.98 -0.30 17.55
N ALA A 89 -9.66 0.15 16.49
CA ALA A 89 -11.02 0.64 16.58
C ALA A 89 -12.01 -0.46 17.01
N ALA A 90 -11.85 -1.68 16.50
CA ALA A 90 -12.65 -2.83 16.93
C ALA A 90 -12.49 -3.10 18.43
N ASP A 91 -11.24 -3.08 18.94
CA ASP A 91 -10.94 -3.25 20.36
C ASP A 91 -11.58 -2.16 21.23
N ILE A 92 -11.57 -0.90 20.77
CA ILE A 92 -12.18 0.23 21.48
C ILE A 92 -13.70 0.11 21.52
N LEU A 93 -14.30 -0.31 20.42
CA LEU A 93 -15.75 -0.47 20.29
C LEU A 93 -16.28 -1.72 20.99
N GLY A 94 -15.38 -2.63 21.41
CA GLY A 94 -15.75 -3.91 22.01
C GLY A 94 -16.53 -4.81 21.05
N LYS A 95 -16.24 -4.72 19.75
CA LYS A 95 -16.92 -5.48 18.69
C LYS A 95 -15.93 -6.27 17.85
N PRO A 96 -16.30 -7.47 17.35
CA PRO A 96 -15.51 -8.18 16.36
C PRO A 96 -15.29 -7.32 15.11
N ILE A 97 -14.10 -7.36 14.52
CA ILE A 97 -13.76 -6.55 13.34
C ILE A 97 -14.62 -6.93 12.12
N GLU A 98 -15.06 -8.19 12.07
CA GLU A 98 -15.90 -8.80 11.04
C GLU A 98 -17.31 -8.17 10.99
N GLU A 99 -17.76 -7.56 12.08
CA GLU A 99 -19.06 -6.88 12.18
C GLU A 99 -18.99 -5.37 11.88
N LEU A 100 -17.79 -4.85 11.60
CA LEU A 100 -17.56 -3.42 11.47
C LEU A 100 -17.36 -2.98 10.02
N ARG A 101 -17.94 -1.80 9.74
CA ARG A 101 -17.66 -1.01 8.54
C ARG A 101 -17.03 0.30 8.97
N LEU A 102 -15.77 0.47 8.59
CA LEU A 102 -14.94 1.58 9.05
C LEU A 102 -14.43 2.39 7.88
N ILE A 103 -14.35 3.69 8.07
CA ILE A 103 -13.54 4.58 7.26
C ILE A 103 -12.33 4.97 8.10
N SER A 104 -11.13 4.65 7.62
CA SER A 104 -9.87 5.01 8.26
C SER A 104 -9.23 6.17 7.52
N CYS A 105 -8.87 7.23 8.25
CA CYS A 105 -8.22 8.42 7.70
C CYS A 105 -6.80 8.54 8.26
N HIS A 106 -5.80 8.17 7.46
CA HIS A 106 -4.40 8.40 7.77
C HIS A 106 -4.02 9.79 7.25
N ILE A 107 -3.93 10.79 8.12
CA ILE A 107 -3.69 12.19 7.73
C ILE A 107 -2.36 12.68 8.34
N GLY A 108 -1.32 12.70 7.51
CA GLY A 108 0.01 13.23 7.83
C GLY A 108 0.59 14.01 6.67
N ASN A 109 1.93 14.00 6.51
CA ASN A 109 2.57 14.61 5.34
C ASN A 109 2.15 13.91 4.03
N GLY A 110 2.01 12.59 4.07
CA GLY A 110 1.18 11.82 3.14
C GLY A 110 -0.18 11.54 3.76
N ALA A 111 -1.23 11.54 2.94
CA ALA A 111 -2.58 11.32 3.43
C ALA A 111 -3.36 10.33 2.56
N SER A 112 -4.08 9.40 3.20
CA SER A 112 -4.94 8.43 2.54
C SER A 112 -6.17 8.10 3.37
N ILE A 113 -7.24 7.72 2.69
CA ILE A 113 -8.49 7.26 3.28
C ILE A 113 -8.75 5.84 2.77
N ALA A 114 -9.08 4.92 3.67
CA ALA A 114 -9.42 3.54 3.33
C ALA A 114 -10.85 3.20 3.80
N ALA A 115 -11.60 2.55 2.93
CA ALA A 115 -12.87 1.91 3.25
C ALA A 115 -12.61 0.45 3.65
N ILE A 116 -13.10 0.06 4.81
CA ILE A 116 -12.81 -1.23 5.43
C ILE A 116 -14.14 -1.89 5.81
N ASP A 117 -14.37 -3.11 5.34
CA ASP A 117 -15.57 -3.91 5.62
C ASP A 117 -15.13 -5.26 6.18
N GLY A 118 -15.53 -5.56 7.40
CA GLY A 118 -15.19 -6.81 8.07
C GLY A 118 -13.67 -7.00 8.28
N GLY A 119 -12.92 -5.92 8.45
CA GLY A 119 -11.46 -5.95 8.60
C GLY A 119 -10.69 -5.95 7.29
N GLU A 120 -11.36 -6.06 6.15
CA GLU A 120 -10.74 -6.09 4.82
C GLU A 120 -10.82 -4.74 4.13
N SER A 121 -9.74 -4.35 3.44
CA SER A 121 -9.71 -3.11 2.66
C SER A 121 -10.50 -3.29 1.36
N VAL A 122 -11.67 -2.65 1.27
CA VAL A 122 -12.52 -2.72 0.07
C VAL A 122 -12.30 -1.57 -0.91
N ASP A 123 -11.72 -0.45 -0.46
CA ASP A 123 -11.24 0.65 -1.30
C ASP A 123 -10.22 1.53 -0.56
N THR A 124 -9.43 2.31 -1.30
CA THR A 124 -8.50 3.31 -0.74
C THR A 124 -8.33 4.49 -1.69
N SER A 125 -7.96 5.65 -1.14
CA SER A 125 -7.82 6.89 -1.92
C SER A 125 -6.54 6.95 -2.74
N MET A 126 -5.46 6.33 -2.26
CA MET A 126 -4.20 6.29 -3.02
C MET A 126 -4.30 5.31 -4.18
N GLY A 127 -3.55 5.61 -5.23
CA GLY A 127 -3.69 5.01 -6.55
C GLY A 127 -2.67 3.93 -6.86
N PHE A 128 -2.20 3.98 -8.12
CA PHE A 128 -1.03 3.23 -8.59
C PHE A 128 0.23 3.70 -7.83
N THR A 129 0.32 5.00 -7.58
CA THR A 129 1.34 5.63 -6.75
C THR A 129 0.70 6.34 -5.54
N PRO A 130 1.51 6.79 -4.57
CA PRO A 130 1.04 7.59 -3.44
C PRO A 130 0.56 9.01 -3.78
N LEU A 131 0.34 9.35 -5.07
CA LEU A 131 -0.05 10.70 -5.51
C LEU A 131 -1.56 10.92 -5.50
N ALA A 132 -2.34 9.92 -5.93
CA ALA A 132 -3.79 10.05 -6.02
C ALA A 132 -4.46 10.13 -4.64
N GLY A 133 -5.68 10.68 -4.61
CA GLY A 133 -6.49 10.79 -3.40
C GLY A 133 -6.61 12.22 -2.90
N VAL A 134 -6.49 12.38 -1.58
CA VAL A 134 -6.66 13.66 -0.89
C VAL A 134 -5.40 14.53 -1.00
N THR A 135 -5.56 15.84 -0.79
CA THR A 135 -4.43 16.77 -0.67
C THR A 135 -3.51 16.37 0.48
N MET A 136 -2.20 16.56 0.27
CA MET A 136 -1.16 16.20 1.22
C MET A 136 -0.18 17.38 1.42
N GLY A 137 0.90 17.18 2.17
CA GLY A 137 1.84 18.27 2.47
C GLY A 137 2.48 18.92 1.24
N THR A 138 2.95 18.09 0.30
CA THR A 138 3.63 18.54 -0.95
C THR A 138 3.15 17.80 -2.20
N ARG A 139 2.13 16.95 -2.08
CA ARG A 139 1.50 16.22 -3.19
C ARG A 139 0.10 16.78 -3.42
N SER A 140 -0.28 16.91 -4.68
CA SER A 140 -1.55 17.50 -5.10
C SER A 140 -2.77 16.72 -4.60
N GLY A 141 -2.67 15.39 -4.57
CA GLY A 141 -3.86 14.55 -4.60
C GLY A 141 -4.43 14.49 -6.01
N ASN A 142 -5.74 14.25 -6.11
CA ASN A 142 -6.45 14.22 -7.37
C ASN A 142 -6.43 15.57 -8.09
N ILE A 143 -6.12 15.54 -9.38
CA ILE A 143 -6.20 16.66 -10.33
C ILE A 143 -6.79 16.15 -11.64
N ASP A 144 -7.25 17.06 -12.50
CA ASP A 144 -7.64 16.70 -13.86
C ASP A 144 -6.41 16.18 -14.64
N PRO A 145 -6.42 14.95 -15.18
CA PRO A 145 -5.32 14.45 -16.00
C PRO A 145 -4.99 15.32 -17.22
N ALA A 146 -5.95 16.08 -17.77
CA ALA A 146 -5.72 16.97 -18.93
C ALA A 146 -4.86 18.21 -18.62
N LEU A 147 -4.46 18.40 -17.36
CA LEU A 147 -3.54 19.45 -16.94
C LEU A 147 -2.06 19.13 -17.28
N ILE A 148 -1.70 17.86 -17.50
CA ILE A 148 -0.32 17.37 -17.73
C ILE A 148 -0.08 17.04 -19.20
#